data_AF-A0A7Y4ZEN9-F1
#
_entry.id   AF-A0A7Y4ZEN9-F1
#
_cell.length_a   1.000
_cell.length_b   1.000
_cell.length_c   1.000
_cell.angle_alpha   90.00
_cell.angle_beta   90.00
_cell.angle_gamma   90.00
#
_symmetry.space_group_name_H-M   'P 1'
#
loop_
_entity.id
_entity.type
_entity.pdbx_description
1 polymer ?
#
loop_
_entity_poly.entity_id
_entity_poly.type
_entity_poly.pdbx_seq_one_letter_code
_entity_poly.pdbx_strand_id
1 'polypeptide(L)'
;MTTVRKKPAKRASAAKTSAPRKTRDTKPALLVAMTGKASPAKAAEGDGPVLAYIESLPEPQRTLARHVDALAAKAVPGVVRAVKWGMAYYGVEGGWCFSSGAFVGHLKVMFIRGTELSPEPPVTPIGMGKSTRGVELARVAEIDARRLTTWMKQSAAIPFVSAKKR
;
A
#
# COMPACT_ATOMS: atom_id res chain seq x y z
N MET A 1 -35.24 55.09 31.77
CA MET A 1 -34.74 55.26 33.15
C MET A 1 -33.93 54.02 33.49
N THR A 2 -32.60 54.04 33.31
CA THR A 2 -31.57 54.13 34.39
C THR A 2 -31.79 53.04 35.47
N THR A 3 -30.86 52.12 35.75
CA THR A 3 -29.49 52.37 36.23
C THR A 3 -28.64 51.08 36.22
N VAL A 4 -27.32 51.27 36.19
CA VAL A 4 -26.20 50.33 36.10
C VAL A 4 -25.58 50.01 37.48
N ARG A 5 -24.76 48.91 37.55
CA ARG A 5 -23.72 48.51 38.55
C ARG A 5 -24.25 47.74 39.79
N LYS A 6 -23.52 46.77 40.39
CA LYS A 6 -22.07 46.60 40.58
C LYS A 6 -21.72 45.15 41.00
N LYS A 7 -20.50 44.70 40.67
CA LYS A 7 -19.83 43.47 41.14
C LYS A 7 -19.24 43.67 42.56
N PRO A 8 -18.96 42.59 43.31
CA PRO A 8 -17.59 42.42 43.81
C PRO A 8 -17.03 41.00 43.62
N ALA A 9 -15.71 40.88 43.80
CA ALA A 9 -14.86 39.74 43.46
C ALA A 9 -14.09 39.21 44.68
N LYS A 10 -13.37 38.07 44.46
CA LYS A 10 -12.33 37.37 45.26
C LYS A 10 -12.87 36.17 46.07
N ARG A 11 -12.23 34.99 46.15
CA ARG A 11 -10.83 34.53 45.95
C ARG A 11 -10.86 33.03 45.57
N ALA A 12 -10.19 32.60 44.50
CA ALA A 12 -8.89 31.90 44.47
C ALA A 12 -8.83 30.51 45.14
N SER A 13 -8.59 29.47 44.33
CA SER A 13 -7.60 28.42 44.66
C SER A 13 -7.21 27.54 43.46
N ALA A 14 -5.90 27.38 43.35
CA ALA A 14 -5.14 26.29 42.75
C ALA A 14 -5.15 26.11 41.22
N ALA A 15 -4.13 26.73 40.62
CA ALA A 15 -3.49 26.28 39.39
C ALA A 15 -3.14 24.78 39.46
N LYS A 16 -3.44 24.05 38.38
CA LYS A 16 -2.77 22.80 38.06
C LYS A 16 -1.98 22.99 36.77
N THR A 17 -0.68 23.06 36.99
CA THR A 17 0.44 23.10 36.07
C THR A 17 0.22 22.16 34.87
N SER A 18 0.19 22.73 33.67
CA SER A 18 0.23 21.99 32.41
C SER A 18 1.62 21.36 32.26
N ALA A 19 1.73 20.07 32.57
CA ALA A 19 2.88 19.27 32.21
C ALA A 19 3.01 19.19 30.67
N PRO A 20 4.23 19.19 30.12
CA PRO A 20 4.42 19.20 28.67
C PRO A 20 3.89 17.89 28.07
N ARG A 21 2.97 18.01 27.12
CA ARG A 21 2.47 16.89 26.33
C ARG A 21 3.64 16.33 25.53
N LYS A 22 4.25 15.24 26.04
CA LYS A 22 5.22 14.42 25.32
C LYS A 22 4.66 14.17 23.92
N THR A 23 5.33 14.74 22.92
CA THR A 23 5.19 14.34 21.53
C THR A 23 5.53 12.86 21.49
N ARG A 24 4.51 12.00 21.41
CA ARG A 24 4.75 10.63 21.00
C ARG A 24 5.14 10.73 19.54
N ASP A 25 6.44 10.60 19.28
CA ASP A 25 6.95 10.09 18.02
C ASP A 25 6.36 8.70 17.82
N THR A 26 5.09 8.67 17.45
CA THR A 26 4.40 7.47 17.06
C THR A 26 4.88 7.24 15.64
N LYS A 27 6.00 6.50 15.51
CA LYS A 27 6.28 5.77 14.27
C LYS A 27 4.94 5.20 13.80
N PRO A 28 4.44 5.55 12.59
CA PRO A 28 3.16 5.05 12.17
C PRO A 28 3.26 3.53 12.20
N ALA A 29 2.48 2.91 13.10
CA ALA A 29 2.27 1.48 13.07
C ALA A 29 1.83 1.12 11.65
N LEU A 30 2.14 -0.09 11.21
CA LEU A 30 1.82 -0.64 9.90
C LEU A 30 0.30 -0.69 9.68
N LEU A 31 -0.37 0.46 9.56
CA LEU A 31 -1.82 0.63 9.60
C LEU A 31 -2.53 -0.08 8.43
N VAL A 32 -1.77 -0.57 7.45
CA VAL A 32 -2.27 -1.35 6.31
C VAL A 32 -1.39 -2.57 6.00
N ALA A 33 -0.23 -2.75 6.65
CA ALA A 33 0.65 -3.85 6.28
C ALA A 33 0.11 -5.16 6.87
N MET A 34 0.00 -6.16 6.02
CA MET A 34 -0.66 -7.40 6.41
C MET A 34 0.25 -8.23 7.31
N THR A 35 -0.35 -8.88 8.31
CA THR A 35 0.26 -10.00 9.05
C THR A 35 0.04 -11.35 8.33
N GLY A 36 -0.37 -11.33 7.06
CA GLY A 36 -0.74 -12.52 6.27
C GLY A 36 -2.25 -12.79 6.14
N LYS A 37 -3.10 -12.00 6.80
CA LYS A 37 -4.58 -12.06 6.66
C LYS A 37 -5.09 -10.96 5.73
N ALA A 38 -6.21 -11.19 5.04
CA ALA A 38 -6.86 -10.20 4.17
C ALA A 38 -7.22 -8.91 4.94
N SER A 39 -7.01 -7.74 4.33
CA SER A 39 -7.20 -6.43 4.97
C SER A 39 -8.63 -5.96 4.78
N PRO A 40 -9.22 -5.28 5.78
CA PRO A 40 -10.57 -4.70 5.69
C PRO A 40 -10.63 -3.45 4.80
N ALA A 41 -9.51 -3.03 4.18
CA ALA A 41 -9.47 -1.87 3.31
C ALA A 41 -10.49 -1.99 2.17
N LYS A 42 -11.32 -0.95 2.01
CA LYS A 42 -12.31 -0.87 0.93
C LYS A 42 -11.59 -0.82 -0.42
N ALA A 43 -12.09 -1.59 -1.38
CA ALA A 43 -11.57 -1.54 -2.73
C ALA A 43 -11.85 -0.18 -3.38
N ALA A 44 -10.88 0.36 -4.10
CA ALA A 44 -10.97 1.63 -4.82
C ALA A 44 -10.13 1.57 -6.10
N GLU A 45 -10.68 2.01 -7.22
CA GLU A 45 -10.01 1.98 -8.53
C GLU A 45 -9.40 3.35 -8.88
N GLY A 46 -8.36 3.35 -9.70
CA GLY A 46 -7.67 4.54 -10.20
C GLY A 46 -6.33 4.84 -9.52
N ASP A 47 -5.62 5.80 -10.09
CA ASP A 47 -4.28 6.18 -9.64
C ASP A 47 -4.30 6.86 -8.26
N GLY A 48 -5.26 7.76 -8.04
CA GLY A 48 -5.37 8.52 -6.78
C GLY A 48 -5.41 7.62 -5.53
N PRO A 49 -6.29 6.61 -5.45
CA PRO A 49 -6.33 5.67 -4.33
C PRO A 49 -5.02 4.89 -4.13
N VAL A 50 -4.37 4.46 -5.22
CA VAL A 50 -3.11 3.70 -5.11
C VAL A 50 -1.97 4.58 -4.63
N LEU A 51 -1.85 5.81 -5.15
CA LEU A 51 -0.84 6.77 -4.70
C LEU A 51 -1.07 7.12 -3.22
N ALA A 52 -2.31 7.36 -2.80
CA ALA A 52 -2.64 7.60 -1.39
C ALA A 52 -2.28 6.39 -0.50
N TYR A 53 -2.54 5.16 -0.96
CA TYR A 53 -2.12 3.94 -0.26
C TYR A 53 -0.59 3.88 -0.11
N ILE A 54 0.17 4.11 -1.19
CA ILE A 54 1.64 4.10 -1.16
C ILE A 54 2.15 5.14 -0.15
N GLU A 55 1.63 6.36 -0.19
CA GLU A 55 2.01 7.44 0.74
C GLU A 55 1.67 7.15 2.20
N SER A 56 0.66 6.30 2.46
CA SER A 56 0.30 5.90 3.82
C SER A 56 1.26 4.88 4.45
N LEU A 57 2.08 4.19 3.64
CA LEU A 57 2.98 3.15 4.13
C LEU A 57 4.13 3.74 4.98
N PRO A 58 4.63 3.02 6.00
CA PRO A 58 5.86 3.40 6.67
C PRO A 58 7.09 3.08 5.79
N GLU A 59 8.23 3.66 6.16
CA GLU A 59 9.51 3.25 5.58
C GLU A 59 9.98 1.90 6.18
N PRO A 60 10.63 1.03 5.37
CA PRO A 60 11.06 1.23 3.98
C PRO A 60 10.00 0.89 2.90
N GLN A 61 8.82 0.39 3.28
CA GLN A 61 7.81 -0.12 2.34
C GLN A 61 7.27 0.96 1.41
N ARG A 62 7.13 2.20 1.89
CA ARG A 62 6.74 3.35 1.06
C ARG A 62 7.71 3.54 -0.09
N THR A 63 9.01 3.65 0.20
CA THR A 63 10.03 3.83 -0.84
C THR A 63 10.01 2.68 -1.83
N LEU A 64 9.98 1.44 -1.35
CA LEU A 64 9.88 0.25 -2.20
C LEU A 64 8.64 0.30 -3.11
N ALA A 65 7.47 0.65 -2.55
CA ALA A 65 6.21 0.67 -3.29
C ALA A 65 6.19 1.77 -4.37
N ARG A 66 6.79 2.95 -4.09
CA ARG A 66 7.01 3.99 -5.09
C ARG A 66 7.88 3.50 -6.26
N HIS A 67 8.96 2.77 -5.97
CA HIS A 67 9.80 2.19 -7.02
C HIS A 67 9.03 1.16 -7.87
N VAL A 68 8.24 0.30 -7.24
CA VAL A 68 7.42 -0.70 -7.94
C VAL A 68 6.36 -0.03 -8.81
N ASP A 69 5.65 0.98 -8.30
CA ASP A 69 4.64 1.72 -9.08
C ASP A 69 5.25 2.45 -10.27
N ALA A 70 6.40 3.10 -10.08
CA ALA A 70 7.13 3.76 -11.17
C ALA A 70 7.61 2.77 -12.25
N LEU A 71 8.04 1.58 -11.85
CA LEU A 71 8.38 0.51 -12.80
C LEU A 71 7.14 0.00 -13.53
N ALA A 72 6.02 -0.16 -12.84
CA ALA A 72 4.75 -0.58 -13.46
C ALA A 72 4.31 0.41 -14.54
N ALA A 73 4.33 1.71 -14.23
CA ALA A 73 3.98 2.79 -15.17
C ALA A 73 4.84 2.79 -16.44
N LYS A 74 6.13 2.46 -16.31
CA LYS A 74 7.07 2.38 -17.44
C LYS A 74 6.96 1.07 -18.21
N ALA A 75 6.72 -0.04 -17.51
CA ALA A 75 6.72 -1.37 -18.09
C ALA A 75 5.44 -1.67 -18.87
N VAL A 76 4.30 -1.14 -18.41
CA VAL A 76 2.97 -1.45 -18.93
C VAL A 76 2.27 -0.15 -19.35
N PRO A 77 2.35 0.23 -20.65
CA PRO A 77 1.60 1.36 -21.16
C PRO A 77 0.10 1.20 -20.90
N GLY A 78 -0.55 2.24 -20.36
CA GLY A 78 -1.98 2.18 -20.04
C GLY A 78 -2.32 1.31 -18.82
N VAL A 79 -1.35 1.05 -17.92
CA VAL A 79 -1.60 0.29 -16.68
C VAL A 79 -2.79 0.85 -15.91
N VAL A 80 -3.73 -0.03 -15.55
CA VAL A 80 -4.83 0.29 -14.65
C VAL A 80 -4.47 -0.08 -13.23
N ARG A 81 -4.91 0.74 -12.27
CA ARG A 81 -4.57 0.62 -10.85
C ARG A 81 -5.80 0.48 -9.98
N ALA A 82 -5.68 -0.24 -8.88
CA ALA A 82 -6.67 -0.25 -7.81
C ALA A 82 -6.03 -0.62 -6.46
N VAL A 83 -6.63 -0.19 -5.37
CA VAL A 83 -6.40 -0.77 -4.05
C VAL A 83 -7.43 -1.87 -3.84
N LYS A 84 -6.99 -3.09 -3.52
CA LYS A 84 -7.86 -4.23 -3.21
C LYS A 84 -7.25 -5.04 -2.07
N TRP A 85 -8.08 -5.41 -1.09
CA TRP A 85 -7.65 -6.20 0.06
C TRP A 85 -6.39 -5.63 0.75
N GLY A 86 -6.26 -4.31 0.81
CA GLY A 86 -5.12 -3.61 1.42
C GLY A 86 -3.81 -3.68 0.62
N MET A 87 -3.86 -4.00 -0.67
CA MET A 87 -2.71 -4.03 -1.56
C MET A 87 -2.98 -3.21 -2.82
N ALA A 88 -1.93 -2.66 -3.43
CA ALA A 88 -2.00 -2.09 -4.76
C ALA A 88 -2.11 -3.21 -5.79
N TYR A 89 -3.01 -3.10 -6.75
CA TYR A 89 -3.21 -4.01 -7.87
C TYR A 89 -2.96 -3.26 -9.17
N TYR A 90 -2.28 -3.95 -10.09
CA TYR A 90 -1.90 -3.45 -11.40
C TYR A 90 -2.44 -4.39 -12.46
N GLY A 91 -3.02 -3.81 -13.50
CA GLY A 91 -3.66 -4.56 -14.57
C GLY A 91 -3.56 -3.85 -15.91
N VAL A 92 -4.28 -4.41 -16.87
CA VAL A 92 -4.58 -3.79 -18.16
C VAL A 92 -6.08 -3.86 -18.39
N GLU A 93 -6.55 -3.26 -19.48
CA GLU A 93 -7.93 -3.50 -19.90
C GLU A 93 -8.19 -5.01 -20.04
N GLY A 94 -9.23 -5.50 -19.38
CA GLY A 94 -9.61 -6.92 -19.43
C GLY A 94 -9.10 -7.78 -18.26
N GLY A 95 -8.15 -7.33 -17.44
CA GLY A 95 -7.78 -8.13 -16.26
C GLY A 95 -6.63 -7.63 -15.39
N TRP A 96 -6.39 -8.37 -14.31
CA TRP A 96 -5.36 -8.06 -13.32
C TRP A 96 -4.08 -8.85 -13.58
N CYS A 97 -2.93 -8.21 -13.41
CA CYS A 97 -1.64 -8.79 -13.76
C CYS A 97 -0.84 -9.17 -12.51
N PHE A 98 -0.64 -8.20 -11.60
CA PHE A 98 0.11 -8.38 -10.37
C PHE A 98 -0.37 -7.45 -9.27
N SER A 99 0.14 -7.67 -8.06
CA SER A 99 -0.15 -6.85 -6.89
C SER A 99 1.13 -6.50 -6.13
N SER A 100 1.09 -5.40 -5.39
CA SER A 100 2.12 -4.95 -4.47
C SER A 100 1.53 -4.71 -3.08
N GLY A 101 1.96 -5.51 -2.11
CA GLY A 101 1.44 -5.50 -0.75
C GLY A 101 2.54 -5.26 0.27
N ALA A 102 2.32 -4.32 1.20
CA ALA A 102 3.25 -4.09 2.30
C ALA A 102 3.02 -5.12 3.41
N PHE A 103 4.12 -5.67 3.94
CA PHE A 103 4.14 -6.57 5.08
C PHE A 103 5.19 -6.10 6.08
N VAL A 104 5.17 -6.65 7.28
CA VAL A 104 6.22 -6.38 8.28
C VAL A 104 7.58 -6.78 7.68
N GLY A 105 8.48 -5.81 7.54
CA GLY A 105 9.85 -6.01 7.08
C GLY A 105 10.07 -6.14 5.57
N HIS A 106 9.02 -6.24 4.75
CA HIS A 106 9.18 -6.40 3.30
C HIS A 106 7.97 -5.91 2.50
N LEU A 107 8.18 -5.65 1.22
CA LEU A 107 7.15 -5.42 0.20
C LEU A 107 7.07 -6.65 -0.70
N LYS A 108 5.89 -7.23 -0.83
CA LYS A 108 5.63 -8.34 -1.77
C LYS A 108 5.24 -7.78 -3.13
N VAL A 109 5.81 -8.32 -4.20
CA VAL A 109 5.33 -8.15 -5.58
C VAL A 109 4.90 -9.51 -6.11
N MET A 110 3.60 -9.70 -6.33
CA MET A 110 3.00 -11.00 -6.60
C MET A 110 2.25 -10.99 -7.93
N PHE A 111 2.70 -11.80 -8.88
CA PHE A 111 2.15 -11.97 -10.22
C PHE A 111 1.11 -13.09 -10.23
N ILE A 112 -0.11 -12.80 -10.69
CA ILE A 112 -1.26 -13.70 -10.54
C ILE A 112 -1.05 -15.01 -11.30
N ARG A 113 -0.56 -14.92 -12.54
CA ARG A 113 -0.14 -16.05 -13.40
C ARG A 113 1.38 -16.22 -13.38
N GLY A 114 1.96 -16.18 -12.19
CA GLY A 114 3.41 -16.20 -11.97
C GLY A 114 4.14 -17.45 -12.46
N THR A 115 3.49 -18.62 -12.43
CA THR A 115 4.05 -19.89 -12.97
C THR A 115 4.21 -19.90 -14.49
N GLU A 116 3.64 -18.91 -15.18
CA GLU A 116 3.71 -18.81 -16.64
C GLU A 116 4.71 -17.73 -17.09
N LEU A 117 5.45 -17.14 -16.13
CA LEU A 117 6.49 -16.16 -16.40
C LEU A 117 7.83 -16.86 -16.57
N SER A 118 8.69 -16.28 -17.42
CA SER A 118 10.04 -16.77 -17.69
C SER A 118 11.12 -15.71 -17.41
N PRO A 119 12.07 -15.95 -16.49
CA PRO A 119 12.10 -17.09 -15.57
C PRO A 119 10.93 -17.03 -14.57
N GLU A 120 10.56 -18.15 -13.96
CA GLU A 120 9.53 -18.15 -12.91
C GLU A 120 10.03 -17.33 -11.69
N PRO A 121 9.23 -16.39 -11.13
CA PRO A 121 9.60 -15.71 -9.90
C PRO A 121 9.72 -16.70 -8.74
N PRO A 122 10.73 -16.54 -7.85
CA PRO A 122 11.15 -17.62 -6.95
C PRO A 122 10.21 -17.87 -5.76
N VAL A 123 9.38 -16.89 -5.37
CA VAL A 123 8.57 -17.00 -4.16
C VAL A 123 7.19 -17.57 -4.47
N THR A 124 6.80 -18.62 -3.75
CA THR A 124 5.41 -19.11 -3.69
C THR A 124 4.71 -18.48 -2.49
N PRO A 125 3.71 -17.59 -2.70
CA PRO A 125 2.99 -16.96 -1.61
C PRO A 125 2.02 -17.90 -0.89
N ILE A 126 1.91 -17.75 0.43
CA ILE A 126 0.86 -18.38 1.24
C ILE A 126 -0.43 -17.55 1.13
N GLY A 127 -1.57 -18.20 0.95
CA GLY A 127 -2.88 -17.54 0.94
C GLY A 127 -3.23 -16.83 -0.37
N MET A 128 -2.47 -17.07 -1.44
CA MET A 128 -2.80 -16.62 -2.81
C MET A 128 -3.04 -17.84 -3.74
N GLY A 129 -3.43 -17.57 -4.99
CA GLY A 129 -3.74 -18.63 -5.95
C GLY A 129 -2.53 -19.53 -6.27
N LYS A 130 -2.80 -20.79 -6.65
CA LYS A 130 -1.76 -21.81 -6.92
C LYS A 130 -0.74 -21.38 -7.99
N SER A 131 -1.18 -20.59 -8.97
CA SER A 131 -0.35 -20.06 -10.06
C SER A 131 0.44 -18.80 -9.68
N THR A 132 0.19 -18.21 -8.52
CA THR A 132 0.83 -16.95 -8.13
C THR A 132 2.29 -17.18 -7.76
N ARG A 133 3.18 -16.31 -8.24
CA ARG A 133 4.60 -16.25 -7.88
C ARG A 133 5.03 -14.82 -7.67
N GLY A 134 6.11 -14.61 -6.95
CA GLY A 134 6.60 -13.25 -6.74
C GLY A 134 7.99 -13.14 -6.18
N VAL A 135 8.24 -11.96 -5.60
CA VAL A 135 9.43 -11.61 -4.83
C VAL A 135 9.04 -10.83 -3.58
N GLU A 136 9.91 -10.88 -2.59
CA GLU A 136 9.80 -10.14 -1.35
C GLU A 136 11.02 -9.22 -1.25
N LEU A 137 10.77 -7.91 -1.15
CA LEU A 137 11.80 -6.88 -1.18
C LEU A 137 11.90 -6.24 0.19
N ALA A 138 13.05 -6.35 0.85
CA ALA A 138 13.29 -5.71 2.15
C ALA A 138 13.92 -4.31 2.01
N ARG A 139 14.66 -4.07 0.93
CA ARG A 139 15.40 -2.81 0.68
C ARG A 139 15.50 -2.49 -0.81
N VAL A 140 15.67 -1.22 -1.14
CA VAL A 140 15.77 -0.73 -2.53
C VAL A 140 16.92 -1.40 -3.29
N ALA A 141 18.04 -1.70 -2.60
CA ALA A 141 19.18 -2.38 -3.20
C ALA A 141 18.89 -3.83 -3.68
N GLU A 142 17.79 -4.44 -3.25
CA GLU A 142 17.35 -5.76 -3.74
C GLU A 142 16.49 -5.68 -5.01
N ILE A 143 16.11 -4.48 -5.44
CA ILE A 143 15.28 -4.29 -6.63
C ILE A 143 16.12 -4.56 -7.89
N ASP A 144 15.94 -5.75 -8.46
CA ASP A 144 16.32 -6.01 -9.86
C ASP A 144 15.26 -5.40 -10.79
N ALA A 145 15.46 -4.14 -11.15
CA ALA A 145 14.54 -3.38 -12.00
C ALA A 145 14.33 -4.03 -13.37
N ARG A 146 15.37 -4.65 -13.94
CA ARG A 146 15.29 -5.32 -15.24
C ARG A 146 14.40 -6.55 -15.15
N ARG A 147 14.59 -7.37 -14.10
CA ARG A 147 13.79 -8.57 -13.87
C ARG A 147 12.33 -8.24 -13.59
N LEU A 148 12.06 -7.30 -12.67
CA LEU A 148 10.70 -6.86 -12.38
C LEU A 148 10.00 -6.32 -13.64
N THR A 149 10.67 -5.47 -14.42
CA THR A 149 10.11 -4.93 -15.67
C THR A 149 9.76 -6.06 -16.65
N THR A 150 10.61 -7.08 -16.76
CA THR A 150 10.38 -8.24 -17.63
C THR A 150 9.13 -9.00 -17.20
N TRP A 151 8.99 -9.29 -15.91
CA TRP A 151 7.80 -9.96 -15.38
C TRP A 151 6.53 -9.14 -15.49
N MET A 152 6.60 -7.82 -15.24
CA MET A 152 5.47 -6.91 -15.42
C MET A 152 4.95 -6.94 -16.86
N LYS A 153 5.85 -6.84 -17.85
CA LYS A 153 5.50 -6.94 -19.28
C LYS A 153 4.85 -8.27 -19.64
N GLN A 154 5.45 -9.38 -19.20
CA GLN A 154 4.88 -10.71 -19.45
C GLN A 154 3.51 -10.85 -18.80
N SER A 155 3.35 -10.44 -17.54
CA SER A 155 2.07 -10.52 -16.84
C SER A 155 0.97 -9.68 -17.51
N ALA A 156 1.32 -8.55 -18.12
CA ALA A 156 0.40 -7.71 -18.88
C ALA A 156 -0.05 -8.35 -20.20
N ALA A 157 0.76 -9.22 -20.80
CA ALA A 157 0.39 -9.99 -21.98
C ALA A 157 -0.55 -11.17 -21.66
N ILE A 158 -0.56 -11.62 -20.40
CA ILE A 158 -1.42 -12.72 -19.91
C ILE A 158 -2.23 -12.28 -18.68
N PRO A 159 -3.11 -11.26 -18.79
CA PRO A 159 -3.86 -10.80 -17.64
C PRO A 159 -4.81 -11.89 -17.11
N PHE A 160 -5.00 -11.92 -15.79
CA PHE A 160 -6.01 -12.76 -15.16
C PHE A 160 -7.38 -12.11 -15.30
N VAL A 161 -8.26 -12.77 -16.06
CA VAL A 161 -9.66 -12.38 -16.24
C VAL A 161 -10.49 -13.05 -15.15
N SER A 162 -11.17 -12.26 -14.31
CA SER A 162 -12.11 -12.85 -13.36
C SER A 162 -13.34 -13.37 -14.11
N ALA A 163 -13.91 -14.49 -13.65
CA ALA A 163 -15.02 -15.18 -14.30
C ALA A 163 -16.31 -14.35 -14.50
N LYS A 164 -16.36 -13.12 -13.98
CA LYS A 164 -17.50 -12.20 -14.15
C LYS A 164 -17.56 -11.54 -15.54
N LYS A 165 -16.58 -11.79 -16.41
CA LYS A 165 -16.49 -11.27 -17.78
C LYS A 165 -16.26 -12.35 -18.85
N ARG A 166 -16.63 -13.62 -18.58
CA ARG A 166 -16.71 -14.65 -19.61
C ARG A 166 -18.10 -14.73 -20.19
#